data_AF-A0A1E9VSQ7-F1
#
_entry.id   AF-A0A1E9VSQ7-F1
#
_cell.length_a   1.000
_cell.length_b   1.000
_cell.length_c   1.000
_cell.angle_alpha   90.00
_cell.angle_beta   90.00
_cell.angle_gamma   90.00
#
_symmetry.space_group_name_H-M   'P 1'
#
loop_
_entity.id
_entity.type
_entity.pdbx_description
1 polymer ?
#
loop_
_entity_poly.entity_id
_entity_poly.type
_entity_poly.pdbx_seq_one_letter_code
_entity_poly.pdbx_strand_id
1 'polypeptide(L)'
;MSNTRLYPVFCLERNIEINDLPKMIDWAYANAGSQTVVILNEEEVRYYESTGLWGIISEETDNWLFGLHEDDWIFDFDIMQNIINAINSKYIKIDQTVGKILFILDYAIANQKSVVFYL
;
A
#
# COMPACT_ATOMS: atom_id res chain seq x y z
N MET A 1 -13.83 14.44 19.33
CA MET A 1 -12.51 14.09 18.74
C MET A 1 -12.84 13.24 17.53
N SER A 2 -12.55 13.70 16.31
CA SER A 2 -12.73 12.83 15.15
C SER A 2 -11.73 11.69 15.30
N ASN A 3 -12.22 10.45 15.36
CA ASN A 3 -11.37 9.28 15.13
C ASN A 3 -10.98 9.34 13.65
N THR A 4 -9.89 10.04 13.34
CA THR A 4 -9.31 10.02 12.00
C THR A 4 -8.79 8.61 11.78
N ARG A 5 -9.52 7.83 10.98
CA ARG A 5 -9.08 6.50 10.56
C ARG A 5 -7.81 6.66 9.72
N LEU A 6 -6.82 5.85 10.03
CA LEU A 6 -5.53 5.82 9.35
C LEU A 6 -5.45 4.55 8.52
N TYR A 7 -4.71 4.64 7.42
CA TYR A 7 -4.70 3.63 6.37
C TYR A 7 -3.25 3.30 5.98
N PRO A 8 -2.63 2.31 6.63
CA PRO A 8 -1.28 1.90 6.36
C PRO A 8 -1.19 1.07 5.07
N VAL A 9 -0.23 1.42 4.22
CA VAL A 9 0.30 0.60 3.14
C VAL A 9 1.71 0.20 3.52
N PHE A 10 2.01 -1.09 3.60
CA PHE A 10 3.29 -1.54 4.13
C PHE A 10 3.72 -2.94 3.71
N CYS A 11 5.00 -3.24 3.93
CA CYS A 11 5.51 -4.61 4.05
C CYS A 11 6.41 -4.71 5.29
N LEU A 12 6.55 -5.93 5.82
CA LEU A 12 7.48 -6.18 6.92
C LEU A 12 8.92 -6.02 6.46
N GLU A 13 9.78 -5.49 7.32
CA GLU A 13 11.22 -5.44 7.03
C GLU A 13 11.81 -6.84 6.86
N ARG A 14 12.92 -6.96 6.12
CA ARG A 14 13.57 -8.23 5.77
C ARG A 14 13.68 -9.23 6.94
N ASN A 15 14.09 -8.76 8.11
CA ASN A 15 14.36 -9.60 9.28
C ASN A 15 13.16 -9.78 10.22
N ILE A 16 11.97 -9.33 9.81
CA ILE A 16 10.75 -9.40 10.61
C ILE A 16 9.82 -10.42 9.97
N GLU A 17 9.37 -11.38 10.78
CA GLU A 17 8.42 -12.41 10.39
C GLU A 17 7.25 -12.39 11.37
N ILE A 18 6.09 -11.97 10.86
CA ILE A 18 4.82 -11.94 11.58
C ILE A 18 3.81 -12.56 10.63
N ASN A 19 3.21 -13.68 11.03
CA ASN A 19 2.28 -14.45 10.19
C ASN A 19 0.80 -14.13 10.50
N ASP A 20 0.56 -13.28 11.50
CA ASP A 20 -0.79 -12.89 11.95
C ASP A 20 -1.07 -11.47 11.49
N LEU A 21 -2.06 -11.31 10.62
CA LEU A 21 -2.37 -10.03 9.97
C LEU A 21 -2.68 -8.90 10.97
N PRO A 22 -3.48 -9.10 12.04
CA PRO A 22 -3.66 -8.08 13.08
C PRO A 22 -2.33 -7.60 13.68
N LYS A 23 -1.40 -8.51 13.98
CA LYS A 23 -0.07 -8.15 14.48
C LYS A 23 0.80 -7.46 13.43
N MET A 24 0.62 -7.74 12.14
CA MET A 24 1.30 -7.02 11.07
C MET A 24 0.82 -5.56 11.00
N ILE A 25 -0.49 -5.35 11.13
CA ILE A 25 -1.11 -4.02 11.17
C ILE A 25 -0.64 -3.25 12.41
N ASP A 26 -0.68 -3.87 13.59
CA ASP A 26 -0.14 -3.28 14.83
C ASP A 26 1.34 -2.90 14.68
N TRP A 27 2.13 -3.77 14.03
CA TRP A 27 3.53 -3.49 13.72
C TRP A 27 3.68 -2.28 12.80
N ALA A 28 2.87 -2.15 11.75
CA ALA A 28 2.92 -1.00 10.84
C ALA A 28 2.64 0.31 11.58
N TYR A 29 1.61 0.35 12.44
CA TYR A 29 1.32 1.54 13.25
C TYR A 29 2.44 1.86 14.25
N ALA A 30 3.02 0.86 14.90
CA ALA A 30 4.14 1.05 15.81
C ALA A 30 5.42 1.50 15.10
N ASN A 31 5.55 1.25 13.79
CA ASN A 31 6.72 1.54 12.98
C ASN A 31 6.42 2.52 11.83
N ALA A 32 5.54 3.50 12.06
CA ALA A 32 5.17 4.54 11.08
C ALA A 32 6.38 5.29 10.47
N GLY A 33 7.51 5.34 11.18
CA GLY A 33 8.75 5.94 10.71
C GLY A 33 9.59 5.06 9.78
N SER A 34 9.22 3.79 9.57
CA SER A 34 9.95 2.89 8.68
C SER A 34 9.81 3.33 7.22
N GLN A 35 10.81 2.99 6.43
CA GLN A 35 10.78 3.17 4.97
C GLN A 35 9.78 2.22 4.30
N THR A 36 9.47 1.07 4.93
CA THR A 36 8.54 0.07 4.38
C THR A 36 7.08 0.28 4.80
N VAL A 37 6.77 1.45 5.40
CA VAL A 37 5.44 1.80 5.89
C VAL A 37 5.06 3.21 5.42
N VAL A 38 3.89 3.38 4.82
CA VAL A 38 3.26 4.69 4.62
C VAL A 38 1.88 4.67 5.27
N ILE A 39 1.55 5.70 6.03
CA ILE A 39 0.25 5.84 6.70
C ILE A 39 -0.47 7.02 6.10
N LEU A 40 -1.64 6.75 5.52
CA LEU A 40 -2.50 7.76 4.92
C LEU A 40 -3.63 8.10 5.89
N ASN A 41 -4.09 9.35 5.86
CA ASN A 41 -5.38 9.72 6.43
C ASN A 41 -6.49 9.63 5.37
N GLU A 42 -7.74 9.79 5.79
CA GLU A 42 -8.90 9.68 4.90
C GLU A 42 -8.89 10.69 3.74
N GLU A 43 -8.42 11.91 3.97
CA GLU A 43 -8.34 12.94 2.92
C GLU A 43 -7.30 12.55 1.87
N GLU A 44 -6.18 11.96 2.28
CA GLU A 44 -5.14 11.45 1.36
C GLU A 44 -5.67 10.26 0.54
N VAL A 45 -6.38 9.32 1.17
CA VAL A 45 -7.00 8.21 0.42
C VAL A 45 -7.99 8.74 -0.62
N ARG A 46 -8.89 9.66 -0.24
CA ARG A 46 -9.84 10.29 -1.18
C ARG A 46 -9.14 11.10 -2.27
N TYR A 47 -8.06 11.79 -1.93
CA TYR A 47 -7.24 12.50 -2.91
C TYR A 47 -6.71 11.53 -3.97
N TYR A 48 -6.10 10.43 -3.55
CA TYR A 48 -5.53 9.45 -4.49
C TYR A 48 -6.59 8.72 -5.31
N GLU A 49 -7.80 8.56 -4.77
CA GLU A 49 -8.97 8.11 -5.54
C GLU A 49 -9.27 9.05 -6.69
N SER A 50 -9.35 10.36 -6.41
CA SER A 50 -9.64 11.39 -7.43
C SER A 50 -8.54 11.53 -8.50
N THR A 51 -7.30 11.22 -8.15
CA THR A 51 -6.17 11.19 -9.11
C THR A 51 -6.09 9.91 -9.91
N GLY A 52 -6.90 8.90 -9.58
CA GLY A 52 -6.96 7.62 -10.28
C GLY A 52 -5.95 6.59 -9.80
N LEU A 53 -5.13 6.86 -8.76
CA LEU A 53 -4.13 5.89 -8.26
C LEU A 53 -4.78 4.55 -7.91
N TRP A 54 -5.85 4.58 -7.11
CA TRP A 54 -6.53 3.35 -6.70
C TRP A 54 -7.16 2.61 -7.88
N GLY A 55 -7.70 3.33 -8.87
CA GLY A 55 -8.21 2.71 -10.09
C GLY A 55 -7.12 2.01 -10.90
N ILE A 56 -5.89 2.54 -10.91
CA ILE A 56 -4.76 1.87 -11.57
C ILE A 56 -4.39 0.58 -10.84
N ILE A 57 -4.33 0.63 -9.52
CA ILE A 57 -4.00 -0.54 -8.71
C ILE A 57 -5.11 -1.59 -8.83
N SER A 58 -6.38 -1.16 -8.85
CA SER A 58 -7.53 -2.05 -8.95
C SER A 58 -7.56 -2.85 -10.24
N GLU A 59 -7.19 -2.23 -11.37
CA GLU A 59 -7.11 -2.91 -12.67
C GLU A 59 -6.13 -4.11 -12.64
N GLU A 60 -5.06 -4.01 -11.86
CA GLU A 60 -4.05 -5.07 -11.72
C GLU A 60 -4.39 -6.11 -10.64
N THR A 61 -5.40 -5.81 -9.81
CA THR A 61 -5.88 -6.70 -8.74
C THR A 61 -7.29 -7.19 -9.03
N ASP A 62 -7.70 -7.37 -10.29
CA ASP A 62 -9.05 -7.83 -10.67
C ASP A 62 -10.20 -7.01 -10.02
N ASN A 63 -10.05 -5.69 -9.98
CA ASN A 63 -10.98 -4.70 -9.39
C ASN A 63 -11.13 -4.77 -7.88
N TRP A 64 -10.20 -5.44 -7.21
CA TRP A 64 -10.41 -5.69 -5.81
C TRP A 64 -10.17 -4.45 -4.90
N LEU A 65 -9.28 -3.51 -5.29
CA LEU A 65 -8.99 -2.29 -4.53
C LEU A 65 -9.67 -1.01 -5.08
N PHE A 66 -10.79 -0.57 -4.52
CA PHE A 66 -11.40 0.74 -4.87
C PHE A 66 -11.45 1.71 -3.68
N GLY A 67 -10.31 2.34 -3.35
CA GLY A 67 -10.28 3.37 -2.30
C GLY A 67 -10.62 2.82 -0.91
N LEU A 68 -11.53 3.50 -0.19
CA LEU A 68 -11.93 3.15 1.18
C LEU A 68 -12.82 1.90 1.19
N HIS A 69 -12.24 0.71 1.39
CA HIS A 69 -12.97 -0.55 1.50
C HIS A 69 -12.47 -1.36 2.70
N GLU A 70 -13.39 -2.03 3.40
CA GLU A 70 -13.14 -2.73 4.67
C GLU A 70 -12.40 -4.08 4.54
N ASP A 71 -11.60 -4.28 3.48
CA ASP A 71 -10.92 -5.55 3.23
C ASP A 71 -9.38 -5.38 3.22
N ASP A 72 -8.70 -6.41 3.73
CA ASP A 72 -7.24 -6.49 3.76
C ASP A 72 -6.69 -7.12 2.48
N TRP A 73 -5.72 -6.46 1.85
CA TRP A 73 -5.17 -6.90 0.57
C TRP A 73 -3.74 -7.39 0.73
N ILE A 74 -3.47 -8.64 0.35
CA ILE A 74 -2.12 -9.23 0.36
C ILE A 74 -1.74 -9.58 -1.07
N PHE A 75 -0.72 -8.92 -1.62
CA PHE A 75 -0.29 -9.14 -3.01
C PHE A 75 0.77 -10.23 -3.16
N ASP A 76 0.71 -10.94 -4.28
CA ASP A 76 1.81 -11.74 -4.79
C ASP A 76 2.79 -10.87 -5.60
N PHE A 77 3.96 -11.43 -5.93
CA PHE A 77 5.03 -10.66 -6.56
C PHE A 77 4.70 -10.22 -7.99
N ASP A 78 3.91 -11.01 -8.72
CA ASP A 78 3.53 -10.69 -10.10
C ASP A 78 2.57 -9.50 -10.12
N ILE A 79 1.58 -9.47 -9.22
CA ILE A 79 0.67 -8.35 -9.03
C ILE A 79 1.45 -7.09 -8.60
N MET A 80 2.39 -7.21 -7.66
CA MET A 80 3.22 -6.05 -7.26
C MET A 80 3.99 -5.46 -8.45
N GLN A 81 4.59 -6.32 -9.28
CA GLN A 81 5.34 -5.88 -10.45
C GLN A 81 4.43 -5.23 -11.50
N ASN A 82 3.23 -5.76 -11.70
CA ASN A 82 2.23 -5.19 -12.58
C ASN A 82 1.78 -3.80 -12.11
N ILE A 83 1.51 -3.64 -10.81
CA ILE A 83 1.17 -2.34 -10.21
C ILE A 83 2.29 -1.31 -10.45
N ILE A 84 3.55 -1.68 -10.22
CA ILE A 84 4.71 -0.80 -10.47
C ILE A 84 4.73 -0.36 -11.94
N ASN A 85 4.54 -1.30 -12.87
CA ASN A 85 4.55 -1.00 -14.31
C ASN A 85 3.36 -0.12 -14.71
N ALA A 86 2.17 -0.38 -14.17
CA ALA A 86 0.95 0.37 -14.45
C ALA A 86 1.05 1.82 -13.96
N ILE A 87 1.57 2.04 -12.75
CA ILE A 87 1.80 3.39 -12.20
C ILE A 87 2.83 4.15 -13.05
N ASN A 88 3.94 3.52 -13.43
CA ASN A 88 4.99 4.17 -14.21
C ASN A 88 4.61 4.44 -15.68
N SER A 89 3.67 3.67 -16.23
CA SER A 89 3.23 3.81 -17.63
C SER A 89 2.05 4.77 -17.81
N LYS A 90 1.26 5.02 -16.76
CA LYS A 90 0.12 5.94 -16.78
C LYS A 90 0.53 7.36 -16.38
N TYR A 91 -0.18 8.35 -16.90
CA TYR A 91 0.07 9.78 -16.64
C TYR A 91 -0.44 10.23 -15.26
N ILE A 92 0.00 9.57 -14.17
CA ILE A 92 -0.25 10.05 -12.81
C ILE A 92 0.95 10.81 -12.26
N LYS A 93 0.68 11.77 -11.36
CA LYS A 93 1.74 12.49 -10.67
C LYS A 93 2.39 11.57 -9.64
N ILE A 94 3.68 11.30 -9.81
CA ILE A 94 4.49 10.62 -8.80
C ILE A 94 4.92 11.68 -7.77
N ASP A 95 4.18 11.76 -6.68
CA ASP A 95 4.57 12.55 -5.50
C ASP A 95 5.29 11.68 -4.46
N GLN A 96 5.55 12.24 -3.27
CA GLN A 96 6.26 11.53 -2.21
C GLN A 96 5.55 10.26 -1.75
N THR A 97 4.22 10.26 -1.71
CA THR A 97 3.43 9.11 -1.26
C THR A 97 3.42 8.01 -2.31
N VAL A 98 3.15 8.37 -3.57
CA VAL A 98 3.20 7.41 -4.69
C VAL A 98 4.60 6.82 -4.82
N GLY A 99 5.64 7.65 -4.70
CA GLY A 99 7.02 7.19 -4.68
C GLY A 99 7.32 6.23 -3.53
N LYS A 100 6.72 6.45 -2.35
CA LYS A 100 6.87 5.55 -1.20
C LYS A 100 6.13 4.22 -1.40
N ILE A 101 4.95 4.23 -2.01
CA ILE A 101 4.22 3.01 -2.38
C ILE A 101 5.03 2.18 -3.38
N LEU A 102 5.57 2.80 -4.43
CA LEU A 102 6.44 2.12 -5.40
C LEU A 102 7.67 1.50 -4.72
N PHE A 103 8.31 2.24 -3.82
CA PHE A 103 9.43 1.72 -3.04
C PHE A 103 9.05 0.52 -2.18
N ILE A 104 7.89 0.53 -1.53
CA ILE A 104 7.40 -0.58 -0.70
C ILE A 104 7.21 -1.83 -1.55
N LEU A 105 6.61 -1.70 -2.74
CA LEU A 105 6.41 -2.80 -3.69
C LEU A 105 7.75 -3.38 -4.16
N ASP A 106 8.68 -2.54 -4.60
CA ASP A 106 10.03 -2.96 -5.04
C ASP A 106 10.81 -3.65 -3.89
N TYR A 107 10.77 -3.06 -2.69
CA TYR A 107 11.43 -3.63 -1.51
C TYR A 107 10.84 -5.00 -1.17
N ALA A 108 9.52 -5.14 -1.24
CA ALA A 108 8.82 -6.36 -0.93
C ALA A 108 9.19 -7.49 -1.90
N ILE A 109 9.24 -7.20 -3.21
CA ILE A 109 9.71 -8.15 -4.23
C ILE A 109 11.16 -8.57 -3.93
N ALA A 110 12.06 -7.61 -3.71
CA ALA A 110 13.48 -7.89 -3.48
C ALA A 110 13.75 -8.71 -2.20
N ASN A 111 12.88 -8.61 -1.20
CA ASN A 111 13.03 -9.27 0.10
C ASN A 111 12.03 -10.40 0.32
N GLN A 112 11.27 -10.80 -0.72
CA GLN A 112 10.25 -11.84 -0.67
C GLN A 112 9.21 -11.64 0.45
N LYS A 113 8.70 -10.42 0.56
CA LYS A 113 7.66 -10.04 1.53
C LYS A 113 6.35 -9.77 0.83
N SER A 114 5.24 -10.10 1.48
CA SER A 114 3.94 -9.63 1.03
C SER A 114 3.74 -8.17 1.39
N VAL A 115 2.93 -7.48 0.59
CA VAL A 115 2.52 -6.09 0.82
C VAL A 115 1.08 -6.08 1.27
N VAL A 116 0.78 -5.29 2.29
CA VAL A 116 -0.55 -5.09 2.85
C VAL A 116 -1.03 -3.69 2.55
N PHE A 117 -2.22 -3.57 1.96
CA PHE A 117 -2.95 -2.30 1.87
C PHE A 117 -4.14 -2.39 2.82
N TYR A 118 -4.11 -1.63 3.91
CA TYR A 118 -5.21 -1.53 4.86
C TYR A 118 -5.90 -0.18 4.65
N LEU A 119 -6.83 -0.15 3.70
CA LEU A 119 -7.54 1.05 3.25
C LEU A 119 -8.98 1.14 3.79
#